data_AF-A0A5Q8CJD8-F1
#
_entry.id   AF-A0A5Q8CJD8-F1
#
_cell.length_a   1.000
_cell.length_b   1.000
_cell.length_c   1.000
_cell.angle_alpha   90.00
_cell.angle_beta   90.00
_cell.angle_gamma   90.00
#
_symmetry.space_group_name_H-M   'P 1'
#
loop_
_entity.id
_entity.type
_entity.pdbx_description
1 polymer ?
#
loop_
_entity_poly.entity_id
_entity_poly.type
_entity_poly.pdbx_seq_one_letter_code
_entity_poly.pdbx_strand_id
1 'polypeptide(L)'
;MDKRPETARAAAEAAARQSYGKLVAYLAARMRDVAGAEDALADAFAAALERWPKSGVPEKPEAWLLAVARRRDVDAVRRRLTGEAARGHLQLIAEEAEARMTHEDLPDERLRLMFACAHPAIEASVRAPLILQTVLGFD
;
A
#
# COMPACT_ATOMS: atom_id res chain seq x y z
N MET A 1 -8.87 -7.88 45.65
CA MET A 1 -9.33 -7.80 44.25
C MET A 1 -8.67 -6.60 43.61
N ASP A 2 -7.86 -6.79 42.57
CA ASP A 2 -7.15 -5.71 41.90
C ASP A 2 -8.14 -4.88 41.05
N LYS A 3 -8.46 -3.65 41.49
CA LYS A 3 -9.43 -2.76 40.82
C LYS A 3 -8.84 -1.94 39.68
N ARG A 4 -7.53 -2.02 39.44
CA ARG A 4 -6.84 -1.28 38.37
C ARG A 4 -7.47 -1.41 36.97
N PRO A 5 -7.93 -2.58 36.50
CA PRO A 5 -8.57 -2.69 35.19
C PRO A 5 -9.91 -1.94 35.10
N GLU A 6 -10.70 -1.91 36.18
CA GLU A 6 -11.97 -1.18 36.21
C GLU A 6 -11.73 0.33 36.20
N THR A 7 -10.77 0.80 36.99
CA THR A 7 -10.38 2.22 37.00
C THR A 7 -9.84 2.69 35.65
N ALA A 8 -9.04 1.86 34.98
CA ALA A 8 -8.55 2.15 33.64
C ALA A 8 -9.67 2.28 32.60
N ARG A 9 -10.63 1.36 32.61
CA ARG A 9 -11.81 1.43 31.72
C ARG A 9 -12.65 2.66 31.99
N ALA A 10 -12.95 2.94 33.25
CA ALA A 10 -13.74 4.11 33.63
C ALA A 10 -13.06 5.43 33.20
N ALA A 11 -11.73 5.53 33.34
CA ALA A 11 -10.98 6.70 32.89
C ALA A 11 -11.01 6.86 31.37
N ALA A 12 -10.85 5.77 30.61
CA ALA A 12 -10.90 5.79 29.15
C ALA A 12 -12.31 6.18 28.66
N GLU A 13 -13.34 5.63 29.28
CA GLU A 13 -14.74 5.95 29.00
C GLU A 13 -15.06 7.42 29.32
N ALA A 14 -14.60 7.94 30.45
CA ALA A 14 -14.77 9.35 30.81
C ALA A 14 -14.12 10.27 29.77
N ALA A 15 -12.88 9.99 29.36
CA ALA A 15 -12.18 10.74 28.33
C ALA A 15 -12.90 10.68 26.97
N ALA A 16 -13.45 9.51 26.60
CA ALA A 16 -14.23 9.37 25.37
C ALA A 16 -15.54 10.18 25.42
N ARG A 17 -16.32 10.06 26.50
CA ARG A 17 -17.60 10.77 26.64
C ARG A 17 -17.43 12.29 26.72
N GLN A 18 -16.37 12.78 27.37
CA GLN A 18 -16.22 14.21 27.68
C GLN A 18 -15.31 14.96 26.72
N SER A 19 -14.29 14.28 26.15
CA SER A 19 -13.19 14.94 25.47
C SER A 19 -12.97 14.46 24.02
N TYR A 20 -13.67 13.42 23.54
CA TYR A 20 -13.41 12.83 22.22
C TYR A 20 -13.44 13.86 21.08
N GLY A 21 -14.53 14.61 20.94
CA GLY A 21 -14.65 15.61 19.87
C GLY A 21 -13.56 16.69 19.93
N LYS A 22 -13.17 17.13 21.14
CA LYS A 22 -12.08 18.09 21.34
C LYS A 22 -10.73 17.52 20.93
N LEU A 23 -10.47 16.25 21.25
CA LEU A 23 -9.25 15.54 20.90
C LEU A 23 -9.14 15.35 19.38
N VAL A 24 -10.21 14.90 18.72
CA VAL A 24 -10.27 14.77 17.26
C VAL A 24 -10.05 16.12 16.58
N ALA A 25 -10.76 17.17 17.00
CA ALA A 25 -10.60 18.51 16.42
C ALA A 25 -9.15 19.02 16.52
N TYR A 26 -8.50 18.80 17.68
CA TYR A 26 -7.12 19.21 17.89
C TYR A 26 -6.11 18.41 17.04
N LEU A 27 -6.33 17.12 16.87
CA LEU A 27 -5.51 16.26 16.03
C LEU A 27 -5.72 16.60 14.54
N ALA A 28 -6.97 16.69 14.09
CA ALA A 28 -7.34 16.99 12.71
C ALA A 28 -6.83 18.36 12.25
N ALA A 29 -6.87 19.39 13.11
CA ALA A 29 -6.32 20.71 12.78
C ALA A 29 -4.82 20.68 12.47
N ARG A 30 -4.08 19.76 13.11
CA ARG A 30 -2.63 19.61 12.90
C ARG A 30 -2.29 18.65 11.77
N MET A 31 -3.02 17.55 11.65
CA MET A 31 -2.80 16.51 10.63
C MET A 31 -3.36 16.92 9.26
N ARG A 32 -4.34 17.84 9.24
CA ARG A 32 -5.16 18.19 8.07
C ARG A 32 -5.86 16.96 7.45
N ASP A 33 -6.18 16.00 8.30
CA ASP A 33 -6.87 14.76 7.96
C ASP A 33 -7.78 14.39 9.14
N VAL A 34 -9.09 14.43 8.93
CA VAL A 34 -10.08 14.11 9.97
C VAL A 34 -10.13 12.61 10.20
N ALA A 35 -10.11 11.81 9.13
CA ALA A 35 -10.19 10.35 9.22
C ALA A 35 -8.93 9.80 9.91
N GLY A 36 -7.75 10.26 9.47
CA GLY A 36 -6.49 9.88 10.11
C GLY A 36 -6.40 10.30 11.59
N ALA A 37 -7.01 11.43 11.95
CA ALA A 37 -7.07 11.87 13.34
C ALA A 37 -7.98 10.99 14.22
N GLU A 38 -9.11 10.54 13.69
CA GLU A 38 -10.00 9.60 14.38
C GLU A 38 -9.33 8.25 14.57
N ASP A 39 -8.69 7.71 13.52
CA ASP A 39 -7.95 6.45 13.59
C ASP A 39 -6.80 6.52 14.62
N ALA A 40 -6.01 7.60 14.59
CA ALA A 40 -4.91 7.79 15.53
C ALA A 40 -5.40 7.91 16.99
N LEU A 41 -6.57 8.51 17.20
CA LEU A 41 -7.18 8.62 18.53
C LEU A 41 -7.74 7.26 19.00
N ALA A 42 -8.39 6.49 18.11
CA ALA A 42 -8.86 5.15 18.41
C ALA A 42 -7.71 4.22 18.83
N ASP A 43 -6.60 4.28 18.10
CA ASP A 43 -5.35 3.58 18.43
C ASP A 43 -4.80 3.98 19.82
N ALA A 44 -4.88 5.28 20.16
CA ALA A 44 -4.47 5.75 21.47
C ALA A 44 -5.36 5.21 22.59
N PHE A 45 -6.67 5.11 22.38
CA PHE A 45 -7.59 4.47 23.32
C PHE A 45 -7.33 2.97 23.47
N ALA A 46 -7.04 2.26 22.37
CA ALA A 46 -6.63 0.86 22.44
C ALA A 46 -5.37 0.68 23.30
N ALA A 47 -4.34 1.51 23.07
CA ALA A 47 -3.12 1.50 23.86
C ALA A 47 -3.37 1.85 25.34
N ALA A 48 -4.29 2.77 25.64
CA ALA A 48 -4.68 3.10 27.01
C ALA A 48 -5.27 1.88 27.73
N LEU A 49 -6.21 1.17 27.08
CA LEU A 49 -6.86 -0.01 27.63
C LEU A 49 -5.89 -1.18 27.88
N GLU A 50 -4.79 -1.25 27.13
CA GLU A 50 -3.74 -2.25 27.36
C GLU A 50 -2.73 -1.84 28.45
N ARG A 51 -2.38 -0.54 28.50
CA ARG A 51 -1.27 -0.02 29.33
C ARG A 51 -1.74 0.35 30.74
N TRP A 52 -2.84 1.10 30.86
CA TRP A 52 -3.28 1.65 32.15
C TRP A 52 -3.63 0.59 33.20
N PRO A 53 -4.19 -0.59 32.88
CA PRO A 53 -4.38 -1.64 33.90
C PRO A 53 -3.07 -2.10 34.56
N LYS A 54 -1.94 -2.01 33.82
CA LYS A 54 -0.62 -2.44 34.29
C LYS A 54 0.14 -1.31 34.99
N SER A 55 0.10 -0.10 34.43
CA SER A 55 0.91 1.04 34.88
C SER A 55 0.15 2.09 35.71
N GLY A 56 -1.17 1.96 35.83
CA GLY A 56 -2.04 3.01 36.35
C GLY A 56 -2.48 4.01 35.29
N VAL A 57 -3.56 4.74 35.61
CA VAL A 57 -4.09 5.84 34.80
C VAL A 57 -3.23 7.08 35.05
N PRO A 58 -2.73 7.77 34.01
CA PRO A 58 -2.00 9.03 34.15
C PRO A 58 -2.86 10.13 34.78
N GLU A 59 -2.23 11.09 35.47
CA GLU A 59 -2.94 12.25 36.05
C GLU A 59 -3.71 13.09 35.01
N LYS A 60 -3.23 13.11 33.76
CA LYS A 60 -3.85 13.82 32.63
C LYS A 60 -4.09 12.84 31.47
N PRO A 61 -5.17 12.04 31.50
CA PRO A 61 -5.47 11.03 30.49
C PRO A 61 -5.53 11.60 29.06
N GLU A 62 -6.16 12.76 28.88
CA GLU A 62 -6.32 13.41 27.57
C GLU A 62 -4.97 13.81 26.97
N ALA A 63 -4.05 14.34 27.79
CA ALA A 63 -2.72 14.72 27.35
C ALA A 63 -1.91 13.49 26.93
N TRP A 64 -2.07 12.38 27.65
CA TRP A 64 -1.45 11.10 27.29
C TRP A 64 -2.00 10.57 25.97
N LEU A 65 -3.32 10.59 25.77
CA LEU A 65 -3.97 10.15 24.53
C LEU A 65 -3.49 10.98 23.33
N LEU A 66 -3.41 12.32 23.46
CA LEU A 66 -2.86 13.18 22.41
C LEU A 66 -1.40 12.84 22.07
N ALA A 67 -0.58 12.57 23.08
CA ALA A 67 0.81 12.23 22.88
C ALA A 67 0.98 10.89 22.14
N VAL A 68 0.14 9.90 22.43
CA VAL A 68 0.15 8.60 21.76
C VAL A 68 -0.37 8.72 20.33
N ALA A 69 -1.51 9.39 20.12
CA ALA A 69 -2.08 9.61 18.80
C ALA A 69 -1.09 10.32 17.86
N ARG A 70 -0.37 11.34 18.37
CA ARG A 70 0.67 12.05 17.59
C ARG A 70 1.84 11.17 17.17
N ARG A 71 2.25 10.21 18.01
CA ARG A 71 3.31 9.25 17.65
C ARG A 71 2.83 8.32 16.53
N ARG A 72 1.58 7.86 16.62
CA ARG A 72 0.94 7.01 15.60
C ARG A 72 0.78 7.71 14.25
N ASP A 73 0.44 8.99 14.25
CA ASP A 73 0.37 9.81 13.03
C ASP A 73 1.72 9.87 12.30
N VAL A 74 2.83 10.10 13.01
CA VAL A 74 4.17 10.06 12.41
C VAL A 74 4.47 8.70 11.77
N ASP A 75 4.08 7.60 12.43
CA ASP A 75 4.27 6.25 11.89
C ASP A 75 3.34 5.95 10.70
N ALA A 76 2.11 6.50 10.69
CA ALA A 76 1.17 6.41 9.59
C ALA A 76 1.67 7.19 8.36
N VAL A 77 2.15 8.43 8.57
CA VAL A 77 2.77 9.25 7.51
C VAL A 77 4.01 8.55 6.95
N ARG A 78 4.87 7.97 7.79
CA ARG A 78 6.02 7.18 7.31
C ARG A 78 5.57 5.99 6.46
N ARG A 79 4.58 5.22 6.91
CA ARG A 79 4.02 4.11 6.13
C ARG A 79 3.40 4.57 4.82
N ARG A 80 2.71 5.71 4.82
CA ARG A 80 2.15 6.31 3.61
C ARG A 80 3.24 6.73 2.63
N LEU A 81 4.31 7.38 3.09
CA LEU A 81 5.44 7.76 2.24
C LEU A 81 6.16 6.54 1.67
N THR A 82 6.39 5.49 2.47
CA THR A 82 6.94 4.22 1.99
C THR A 82 5.99 3.54 1.00
N GLY A 83 4.68 3.56 1.28
CA GLY A 83 3.64 3.02 0.40
C GLY A 83 3.51 3.81 -0.91
N GLU A 84 3.66 5.13 -0.88
CA GLU A 84 3.69 6.00 -2.06
C GLU A 84 4.97 5.77 -2.89
N ALA A 85 6.12 5.55 -2.25
CA ALA A 85 7.34 5.10 -2.94
C ALA A 85 7.14 3.72 -3.59
N ALA A 86 6.41 2.82 -2.93
CA ALA A 86 6.05 1.51 -3.50
C ALA A 86 4.95 1.57 -4.57
N ARG A 87 4.09 2.60 -4.56
CA ARG A 87 3.01 2.78 -5.54
C ARG A 87 3.54 2.90 -6.96
N GLY A 88 4.64 3.62 -7.18
CA GLY A 88 5.26 3.69 -8.50
C GLY A 88 5.68 2.31 -9.03
N HIS A 89 6.21 1.46 -8.15
CA HIS A 89 6.60 0.10 -8.50
C HIS A 89 5.38 -0.82 -8.71
N LEU A 90 4.36 -0.71 -7.86
CA LEU A 90 3.11 -1.47 -8.02
C LEU A 90 2.32 -1.04 -9.26
N GLN A 91 2.39 0.23 -9.65
CA GLN A 91 1.78 0.73 -10.87
C GLN A 91 2.51 0.20 -12.11
N LEU A 92 3.85 0.18 -12.10
CA LEU A 92 4.64 -0.50 -13.15
C LEU A 92 4.29 -1.99 -13.28
N ILE A 93 4.15 -2.70 -12.15
CA ILE A 93 3.74 -4.11 -12.15
C ILE A 93 2.32 -4.28 -12.69
N ALA A 94 1.40 -3.38 -12.35
CA ALA A 94 0.02 -3.40 -12.84
C ALA A 94 -0.04 -3.11 -14.34
N GLU A 95 0.70 -2.11 -14.83
CA GLU A 95 0.83 -1.78 -16.26
C GLU A 95 1.46 -2.95 -17.05
N GLU A 96 2.50 -3.59 -16.51
CA GLU A 96 3.08 -4.81 -17.10
C GLU A 96 2.10 -5.99 -17.11
N ALA A 97 1.28 -6.15 -16.06
CA ALA A 97 0.27 -7.20 -15.99
C ALA A 97 -0.86 -6.94 -17.01
N GLU A 98 -1.33 -5.70 -17.15
CA GLU A 98 -2.34 -5.30 -18.14
C GLU A 98 -1.82 -5.44 -19.58
N ALA A 99 -0.56 -5.08 -19.84
CA ALA A 99 0.09 -5.29 -21.14
C ALA A 99 0.19 -6.78 -21.50
N ARG A 100 0.44 -7.65 -20.52
CA ARG A 100 0.44 -9.12 -20.72
C ARG A 100 -0.95 -9.69 -20.95
N MET A 101 -1.99 -9.07 -20.39
CA MET A 101 -3.38 -9.50 -20.55
C MET A 101 -4.02 -9.01 -21.87
N THR A 102 -3.47 -7.97 -22.51
CA THR A 102 -3.96 -7.44 -23.80
C THR A 102 -3.39 -8.17 -25.03
N HIS A 103 -2.41 -9.05 -24.84
CA HIS A 103 -1.89 -9.94 -25.87
C HIS A 103 -2.55 -11.34 -25.79
N GLU A 104 -3.83 -11.45 -26.14
CA GLU A 104 -4.43 -12.77 -26.43
C GLU A 104 -3.94 -13.36 -27.76
N ASP A 105 -3.41 -12.53 -28.67
CA ASP A 105 -2.76 -13.00 -29.90
C ASP A 105 -1.27 -12.64 -29.89
N LEU A 106 -0.41 -13.64 -29.73
CA LEU A 106 0.99 -13.51 -30.15
C LEU A 106 0.97 -13.13 -31.65
N PRO A 107 1.53 -11.97 -32.05
CA PRO A 107 1.44 -11.53 -33.43
C PRO A 107 2.10 -12.56 -34.36
N ASP A 108 1.40 -12.95 -35.42
CA ASP A 108 1.95 -13.86 -36.43
C ASP A 108 3.02 -13.14 -37.27
N GLU A 109 4.27 -13.23 -36.82
CA GLU A 109 5.43 -12.60 -37.47
C GLU A 109 6.03 -13.45 -38.60
N ARG A 110 5.42 -14.59 -38.95
CA ARG A 110 5.96 -15.49 -40.00
C ARG A 110 6.09 -14.80 -41.35
N LEU A 111 5.16 -13.90 -41.71
CA LEU A 111 5.24 -13.14 -42.95
C LEU A 111 6.46 -12.19 -42.97
N ARG A 112 6.77 -11.54 -41.84
CA ARG A 112 7.97 -10.68 -41.74
C ARG A 112 9.25 -11.50 -41.88
N LEU A 113 9.28 -12.69 -41.29
CA LEU A 113 10.41 -13.61 -41.43
C LEU A 113 10.57 -14.11 -42.88
N MET A 114 9.48 -14.43 -43.58
CA MET A 114 9.54 -14.78 -45.01
C MET A 114 10.17 -13.66 -45.85
N PHE A 115 9.83 -12.39 -45.59
CA PHE A 115 10.45 -11.25 -46.29
C PHE A 115 11.94 -11.09 -45.98
N ALA A 116 12.35 -11.30 -44.72
CA ALA A 116 13.75 -11.28 -44.35
C ALA A 116 14.55 -12.38 -45.09
N CYS A 117 14.00 -13.59 -45.19
CA CYS A 117 14.60 -14.69 -45.95
C CYS A 117 14.60 -14.45 -47.47
N ALA A 118 13.68 -13.64 -48.00
CA ALA A 118 13.59 -13.29 -49.42
C ALA A 118 14.48 -12.08 -49.82
N HIS A 119 15.23 -11.51 -48.88
CA HIS A 119 16.00 -10.28 -49.07
C HIS A 119 17.02 -10.39 -50.24
N PRO A 120 17.17 -9.35 -51.09
CA PRO A 120 18.03 -9.41 -52.28
C PRO A 120 19.51 -9.67 -52.00
N ALA A 121 19.97 -9.37 -50.77
CA ALA A 121 21.35 -9.67 -50.33
C ALA A 121 21.61 -11.17 -50.03
N ILE A 122 20.58 -12.02 -50.01
CA ILE A 122 20.70 -13.47 -49.84
C ILE A 122 20.72 -14.12 -51.23
N GLU A 123 21.58 -15.11 -51.44
CA GLU A 123 21.66 -15.86 -52.70
C GLU A 123 20.30 -16.46 -53.09
N ALA A 124 19.89 -16.30 -54.35
CA ALA A 124 18.55 -16.66 -54.80
C ALA A 124 18.22 -18.15 -54.59
N SER A 125 19.23 -19.02 -54.73
CA SER A 125 19.11 -20.46 -54.48
C SER A 125 18.90 -20.82 -53.00
N VAL A 126 19.21 -19.92 -52.07
CA VAL A 126 19.17 -20.16 -50.61
C VAL A 126 17.88 -19.67 -49.98
N ARG A 127 17.19 -18.70 -50.59
CA ARG A 127 16.01 -18.04 -50.01
C ARG A 127 14.86 -19.02 -49.72
N ALA A 128 14.51 -19.87 -50.68
CA ALA A 128 13.43 -20.84 -50.52
C ALA A 128 13.75 -21.92 -49.47
N PRO A 129 14.94 -22.58 -49.50
CA PRO A 129 15.36 -23.46 -48.40
C PRO A 129 15.32 -22.79 -47.02
N LEU A 130 15.79 -21.54 -46.92
CA LEU A 130 15.81 -20.81 -45.65
C LEU A 130 14.39 -20.56 -45.10
N ILE A 131 13.41 -20.22 -45.96
CA ILE A 131 12.01 -20.07 -45.55
C ILE A 131 11.44 -21.41 -45.04
N LEU A 132 11.71 -22.51 -45.75
CA LEU A 132 11.24 -23.83 -45.36
C LEU A 132 11.81 -24.24 -43.99
N GLN A 133 13.08 -23.95 -43.72
CA GLN A 133 13.72 -24.27 -42.46
C GLN A 133 13.21 -23.38 -41.31
N THR A 134 13.20 -22.05 -41.48
CA THR A 134 12.93 -21.13 -40.36
C THR A 134 11.45 -20.94 -40.07
N VAL A 135 10.58 -21.12 -41.06
CA VAL A 135 9.12 -20.90 -40.92
C VAL A 135 8.36 -22.21 -40.77
N LEU A 136 8.76 -23.25 -41.50
CA LEU A 136 8.06 -24.54 -41.53
C LEU A 136 8.81 -25.67 -40.80
N GLY A 137 10.07 -25.45 -40.39
CA GLY A 137 10.85 -26.44 -39.62
C GLY A 137 11.37 -27.62 -40.44
N PHE A 138 11.48 -27.49 -41.76
CA PHE A 138 12.05 -28.54 -42.62
C PHE A 138 13.58 -28.45 -42.65
N ASP A 139 14.25 -29.58 -42.43
CA ASP A 139 15.71 -29.73 -42.48
C ASP A 139 16.14 -30.53 -43.73
#